data_AF-A0A645FQ51-F1
#
_entry.id   AF-A0A645FQ51-F1
#
_cell.length_a   1.000
_cell.length_b   1.000
_cell.length_c   1.000
_cell.angle_alpha   90.00
_cell.angle_beta   90.00
_cell.angle_gamma   90.00
#
_symmetry.space_group_name_H-M   'P 1'
#
loop_
_entity.id
_entity.type
_entity.pdbx_description
1 polymer ?
#
loop_
_entity_poly.entity_id
_entity_poly.type
_entity_poly.pdbx_seq_one_letter_code
_entity_poly.pdbx_strand_id
1 'polypeptide(L)'
;MTILDLCYELEEEKRKEKAMNAARRKKIDNLIERFELLKEEVDTLMEEESAAYENLSENLQESVRGQSMQEAVDNLNNAGSSIEEVTGYLESAKGE
;
A
#
# COMPACT_ATOMS: atom_id res chain seq x y z
N MET A 1 13.85 -48.23 -3.30
CA MET A 1 13.30 -47.19 -2.41
C MET A 1 13.07 -47.80 -1.05
N THR A 2 13.82 -47.36 -0.03
CA THR A 2 13.62 -47.74 1.37
C THR A 2 12.64 -46.79 2.06
N ILE A 3 12.11 -47.19 3.22
CA ILE A 3 11.26 -46.28 4.04
C ILE A 3 12.04 -45.02 4.42
N LEU A 4 13.35 -45.12 4.66
CA LEU A 4 14.20 -43.97 4.97
C LEU A 4 14.33 -43.01 3.78
N ASP A 5 14.47 -43.54 2.57
CA ASP A 5 14.48 -42.73 1.34
C ASP A 5 13.14 -41.99 1.17
N LEU A 6 12.02 -42.68 1.41
CA LEU A 6 10.68 -42.10 1.31
C LEU A 6 10.45 -40.99 2.36
N CYS A 7 10.90 -41.20 3.60
CA CYS A 7 10.83 -40.19 4.66
C CYS A 7 11.66 -38.95 4.31
N TYR A 8 12.85 -39.15 3.76
CA TYR A 8 13.72 -38.05 3.35
C TYR A 8 13.10 -37.22 2.22
N GLU A 9 12.56 -37.87 1.18
CA GLU A 9 11.87 -37.19 0.08
C GLU A 9 10.67 -36.37 0.58
N LEU A 10 9.86 -36.93 1.49
CA LEU A 10 8.72 -36.23 2.09
C LEU A 10 9.15 -35.01 2.92
N GLU A 11 10.27 -35.09 3.63
CA GLU A 11 10.81 -33.96 4.39
C GLU A 11 11.34 -32.85 3.47
N GLU A 12 12.01 -33.21 2.36
CA GLU A 12 12.44 -32.25 1.34
C GLU A 12 11.28 -31.49 0.71
N GLU A 13 10.22 -32.18 0.32
CA GLU A 13 9.04 -31.53 -0.29
C GLU A 13 8.39 -30.55 0.68
N LYS A 14 8.19 -30.95 1.95
CA LYS A 14 7.67 -30.05 2.99
C LYS A 14 8.55 -28.81 3.19
N ARG A 15 9.88 -28.97 3.15
CA ARG A 15 10.82 -27.85 3.23
C ARG A 15 10.69 -26.91 2.03
N LYS A 16 10.59 -27.46 0.82
CA LYS A 16 10.43 -26.68 -0.42
C LYS A 16 9.11 -25.90 -0.42
N GLU A 17 8.01 -26.53 -0.01
CA GLU A 17 6.72 -25.86 0.11
C GLU A 17 6.78 -24.70 1.11
N LYS A 18 7.34 -24.93 2.30
CA LYS A 18 7.51 -23.88 3.33
C LYS A 18 8.36 -22.72 2.80
N ALA A 19 9.44 -23.00 2.10
CA ALA A 19 10.29 -21.98 1.49
C ALA A 19 9.53 -21.18 0.41
N MET A 20 8.73 -21.84 -0.44
CA MET A 20 7.92 -21.18 -1.46
C MET A 20 6.82 -20.30 -0.84
N ASN A 21 6.21 -20.73 0.26
CA ASN A 21 5.26 -19.92 1.03
C ASN A 21 5.93 -18.68 1.62
N ALA A 22 7.09 -18.84 2.26
CA ALA A 22 7.84 -17.72 2.81
C ALA A 22 8.24 -16.71 1.73
N ALA A 23 8.68 -17.18 0.56
CA ALA A 23 9.02 -16.31 -0.57
C ALA A 23 7.82 -15.50 -1.09
N ARG A 24 6.63 -16.11 -1.16
CA ARG A 24 5.40 -15.41 -1.57
C ARG A 24 4.98 -14.36 -0.54
N ARG A 25 5.00 -14.69 0.75
CA ARG A 25 4.68 -13.75 1.85
C ARG A 25 5.63 -12.56 1.86
N LYS A 26 6.93 -12.81 1.69
CA LYS A 26 7.93 -11.73 1.59
C LYS A 26 7.63 -10.77 0.44
N LYS A 27 7.16 -11.26 -0.71
CA LYS A 27 6.77 -10.37 -1.82
C LYS A 27 5.58 -9.49 -1.46
N ILE A 28 4.63 -10.00 -0.66
CA ILE A 28 3.51 -9.22 -0.15
C ILE A 28 4.00 -8.16 0.84
N ASP A 29 4.91 -8.49 1.75
CA ASP A 29 5.52 -7.50 2.66
C ASP A 29 6.18 -6.35 1.88
N ASN A 30 6.95 -6.67 0.84
CA ASN A 30 7.56 -5.63 -0.01
C ASN A 30 6.52 -4.77 -0.75
N LEU A 31 5.33 -5.29 -1.06
CA LEU A 31 4.26 -4.49 -1.65
C LEU A 31 3.66 -3.56 -0.60
N ILE A 32 3.39 -4.08 0.61
CA ILE A 32 2.88 -3.30 1.74
C ILE A 32 3.82 -2.12 2.03
N GLU A 33 5.12 -2.38 2.22
CA GLU A 33 6.12 -1.32 2.49
C GLU A 33 6.11 -0.23 1.40
N ARG A 34 5.96 -0.61 0.13
CA ARG A 34 5.91 0.35 -0.97
C ARG A 34 4.61 1.16 -1.00
N PHE A 35 3.48 0.56 -0.62
CA PHE A 35 2.22 1.27 -0.51
C PHE A 35 2.21 2.23 0.68
N GLU A 36 2.80 1.84 1.81
CA GLU A 36 2.96 2.73 2.97
C GLU A 36 3.80 3.96 2.62
N LEU A 37 4.95 3.78 1.97
CA LEU A 37 5.77 4.90 1.49
C LEU A 37 5.01 5.79 0.50
N LEU A 38 4.29 5.19 -0.45
CA LEU A 38 3.48 5.95 -1.42
C LEU A 38 2.37 6.73 -0.71
N LYS A 39 1.78 6.16 0.34
CA LYS A 39 0.76 6.86 1.13
C LYS A 39 1.34 8.09 1.81
N GLU A 40 2.52 7.98 2.45
CA GLU A 40 3.20 9.12 3.07
C GLU A 40 3.48 10.24 2.04
N GLU A 41 3.89 9.88 0.82
CA GLU A 41 4.08 10.84 -0.28
C GLU A 41 2.76 11.53 -0.68
N VAL A 42 1.66 10.77 -0.77
CA VAL A 42 0.32 11.31 -1.09
C VAL A 42 -0.18 12.24 0.03
N ASP A 43 -0.06 11.83 1.29
CA ASP A 43 -0.48 12.61 2.46
C ASP A 43 0.32 13.93 2.52
N THR A 44 1.64 13.88 2.25
CA THR A 44 2.49 15.08 2.16
C THR A 44 2.02 16.04 1.07
N LEU A 45 1.76 15.54 -0.15
CA LEU A 45 1.27 16.37 -1.25
C LEU A 45 -0.11 16.97 -0.97
N MET A 46 -0.99 16.22 -0.30
CA MET A 46 -2.31 16.70 0.10
C MET A 46 -2.18 17.87 1.10
N GLU A 47 -1.27 17.78 2.06
CA GLU A 47 -0.98 18.85 3.01
C GLU A 47 -0.41 20.09 2.30
N GLU A 48 0.52 19.91 1.35
CA GLU A 48 1.07 21.00 0.54
C GLU A 48 -0.01 21.72 -0.28
N GLU A 49 -0.91 21.00 -0.95
CA GLU A 49 -2.02 21.58 -1.71
C GLU A 49 -3.03 22.29 -0.81
N SER A 50 -3.34 21.71 0.36
CA SER A 50 -4.22 22.35 1.36
C SER A 50 -3.64 23.67 1.85
N ALA A 51 -2.34 23.68 2.18
CA ALA A 51 -1.64 24.90 2.58
C ALA A 51 -1.59 25.92 1.43
N ALA A 52 -1.41 25.50 0.19
CA ALA A 52 -1.43 26.38 -0.96
C ALA A 52 -2.81 27.04 -1.15
N TYR A 53 -3.89 26.29 -0.97
CA TYR A 53 -5.26 26.81 -1.02
C TYR A 53 -5.56 27.78 0.13
N GLU A 54 -5.18 27.44 1.36
CA GLU A 54 -5.39 28.30 2.55
C GLU A 54 -4.65 29.64 2.44
N ASN A 55 -3.52 29.67 1.73
CA ASN A 55 -2.74 30.88 1.49
C ASN A 55 -3.31 31.78 0.38
N LEU A 56 -4.34 31.36 -0.35
CA LEU A 56 -5.02 32.21 -1.33
C LEU A 56 -5.86 33.30 -0.63
N SER A 57 -6.03 34.45 -1.29
CA SER A 57 -7.04 35.42 -0.87
C SER A 57 -8.45 34.82 -1.00
N GLU A 58 -9.40 35.23 -0.17
CA GLU A 58 -10.81 34.77 -0.20
C GLU A 58 -11.43 34.78 -1.60
N ASN A 59 -11.25 35.87 -2.36
CA ASN A 59 -11.77 35.97 -3.74
C ASN A 59 -11.20 34.90 -4.69
N LEU A 60 -9.97 34.44 -4.45
CA LEU A 60 -9.34 33.37 -5.25
C LEU A 60 -9.76 31.99 -4.76
N GLN A 61 -10.03 31.81 -3.46
CA GLN A 61 -10.58 30.58 -2.92
C GLN A 61 -11.98 30.29 -3.50
N GLU A 62 -12.84 31.32 -3.60
CA GLU A 62 -14.17 31.17 -4.20
C GLU A 62 -14.15 31.08 -5.74
N SER A 63 -13.01 31.36 -6.37
CA SER A 63 -12.89 31.29 -7.81
C SER A 63 -12.88 29.84 -8.32
N VAL A 64 -13.09 29.66 -9.62
CA VAL A 64 -12.94 28.35 -10.30
C VAL A 64 -11.57 27.74 -10.00
N ARG A 65 -10.52 28.56 -9.88
CA ARG A 65 -9.18 28.07 -9.53
C ARG A 65 -9.13 27.50 -8.12
N GLY A 66 -9.74 28.16 -7.14
CA GLY A 66 -9.81 27.66 -5.77
C GLY A 66 -10.61 26.38 -5.67
N GLN A 67 -11.75 26.29 -6.38
CA GLN A 67 -12.53 25.05 -6.49
C GLN A 67 -11.71 23.90 -7.06
N SER A 68 -10.93 24.12 -8.13
CA SER A 68 -10.05 23.09 -8.69
C SER A 68 -8.94 22.64 -7.72
N MET A 69 -8.43 23.55 -6.87
CA MET A 69 -7.45 23.18 -5.84
C MET A 69 -8.10 22.35 -4.73
N GLN A 70 -9.31 22.72 -4.29
CA GLN A 70 -10.07 21.92 -3.33
C GLN A 70 -10.39 20.52 -3.88
N GLU A 71 -10.80 20.42 -5.14
CA GLU A 71 -10.99 19.12 -5.81
C GLU A 71 -9.70 18.30 -5.88
N ALA A 72 -8.54 18.94 -6.06
CA ALA A 72 -7.25 18.26 -6.02
C ALA A 72 -6.95 17.69 -4.63
N VAL A 73 -7.17 18.48 -3.58
CA VAL A 73 -7.04 18.03 -2.17
C VAL A 73 -7.97 16.84 -1.89
N ASP A 74 -9.24 16.93 -2.29
CA ASP A 74 -10.23 15.87 -2.09
C ASP A 74 -9.81 14.57 -2.81
N ASN A 75 -9.29 14.69 -4.03
CA ASN A 75 -8.79 13.53 -4.80
C ASN A 75 -7.54 12.90 -4.16
N LEU A 76 -6.62 13.70 -3.61
CA LEU A 76 -5.44 13.20 -2.90
C LEU A 76 -5.84 12.47 -1.62
N ASN A 77 -6.79 13.01 -0.84
CA ASN A 77 -7.34 12.34 0.34
C ASN A 77 -8.00 10.99 -0.01
N ASN A 78 -8.79 10.96 -1.10
CA ASN A 78 -9.39 9.72 -1.60
C ASN A 78 -8.33 8.70 -2.04
N ALA A 79 -7.23 9.16 -2.65
CA ALA A 79 -6.12 8.29 -3.02
C ALA A 79 -5.44 7.70 -1.79
N GLY A 80 -5.17 8.49 -0.75
CA GLY A 80 -4.62 8.02 0.53
C GLY A 80 -5.50 6.95 1.18
N SER A 81 -6.82 7.19 1.24
CA SER A 81 -7.80 6.22 1.76
C SER A 81 -7.81 4.92 0.95
N SER A 82 -7.74 5.01 -0.39
CA SER A 82 -7.71 3.83 -1.26
C SER A 82 -6.43 3.01 -1.06
N ILE A 83 -5.30 3.67 -0.78
CA ILE A 83 -4.04 2.97 -0.47
C ILE A 83 -4.17 2.21 0.86
N GLU A 84 -4.78 2.80 1.89
CA GLU A 84 -5.04 2.08 3.16
C GLU A 84 -5.88 0.82 2.95
N GLU A 85 -6.93 0.90 2.13
CA GLU A 85 -7.75 -0.28 1.79
C GLU A 85 -6.92 -1.36 1.08
N VAL A 86 -6.10 -0.98 0.08
CA VAL A 86 -5.21 -1.89 -0.63
C VAL A 86 -4.24 -2.58 0.34
N THR A 87 -3.64 -1.83 1.26
CA THR A 87 -2.74 -2.38 2.28
C THR A 87 -3.46 -3.39 3.17
N GLY A 88 -4.68 -3.09 3.64
CA GLY A 88 -5.47 -4.04 4.44
C GLY A 88 -5.83 -5.33 3.68
N TYR A 89 -6.09 -5.26 2.37
CA TYR A 89 -6.27 -6.44 1.55
C TYR A 89 -4.98 -7.25 1.37
N LEU A 90 -3.83 -6.59 1.24
CA LEU A 90 -2.53 -7.25 1.15
C LEU A 90 -2.17 -7.98 2.46
N GLU A 91 -2.42 -7.36 3.62
CA GLU A 91 -2.23 -7.98 4.92
C GLU A 91 -3.11 -9.24 5.07
N SER A 92 -4.38 -9.12 4.68
CA SER A 92 -5.31 -10.25 4.67
C SER A 92 -4.85 -11.38 3.74
N ALA A 93 -4.32 -11.03 2.56
CA ALA A 93 -3.80 -11.99 1.59
C ALA A 93 -2.50 -12.68 2.05
N LYS A 94 -1.68 -12.00 2.86
CA LYS A 94 -0.45 -12.59 3.44
C LYS A 94 -0.78 -13.76 4.37
N GLY A 95 -1.87 -13.64 5.12
CA GLY A 95 -2.26 -14.55 6.20
C GLY A 95 -1.30 -14.51 7.40
N GLU A 96 -1.59 -15.28 8.45
CA GLU A 96 -0.67 -15.52 9.59
C GLU A 96 0.59 -16.30 9.16
#